data_AF-A0AAV0GT48-F1
#
_entry.id   AF-A0AAV0GT48-F1
#
_cell.length_a   1.000
_cell.length_b   1.000
_cell.length_c   1.000
_cell.angle_alpha   90.00
_cell.angle_beta   90.00
_cell.angle_gamma   90.00
#
_symmetry.space_group_name_H-M   'P 1'
#
loop_
_entity.id
_entity.type
_entity.pdbx_description
1 polymer ?
#
loop_
_entity_poly.entity_id
_entity_poly.type
_entity_poly.pdbx_seq_one_letter_code
_entity_poly.pdbx_strand_id
1 'polypeptide(L)'
;MSAPTKSDVPYITPSELPDADGLTAITQLVHHGMIFVPIGYTFGAGMFEMEKVKGGSPYGAGTFAGDGSRQPSELELEQAFHQGKYIAAITKKLKGAA
;
A
#
# COMPACT_ATOMS: atom_id res chain seq x y z
N MET A 1 -34.59 -9.67 -3.12
CA MET A 1 -33.70 -8.67 -3.74
C MET A 1 -32.81 -9.43 -4.71
N SER A 2 -32.95 -9.21 -6.02
CA SER A 2 -32.05 -9.83 -7.00
C SER A 2 -30.72 -9.08 -6.98
N ALA A 3 -29.60 -9.80 -7.09
CA ALA A 3 -28.30 -9.16 -7.23
C ALA A 3 -28.28 -8.30 -8.51
N PRO A 4 -27.61 -7.13 -8.48
CA PRO A 4 -27.48 -6.25 -9.65
C PRO A 4 -26.75 -6.96 -10.79
N THR A 5 -27.08 -6.58 -12.02
CA THR A 5 -26.44 -7.17 -13.21
C THR A 5 -25.02 -6.62 -13.37
N LYS A 6 -24.13 -7.35 -14.07
CA LYS A 6 -22.71 -6.97 -14.19
C LYS A 6 -22.50 -5.59 -14.84
N SER A 7 -23.46 -5.10 -15.63
CA SER A 7 -23.47 -3.74 -16.20
C SER A 7 -23.84 -2.65 -15.20
N ASP A 8 -24.48 -3.00 -14.07
CA ASP A 8 -24.93 -2.06 -13.05
C ASP A 8 -23.87 -1.86 -11.95
N VAL A 9 -22.79 -2.66 -11.98
CA VAL A 9 -21.65 -2.50 -11.08
C VAL A 9 -20.72 -1.45 -11.69
N PRO A 10 -20.45 -0.32 -11.01
CA PRO A 10 -19.56 0.71 -11.52
C PRO A 10 -18.16 0.13 -11.76
N TYR A 11 -17.66 0.25 -12.99
CA TYR A 11 -16.28 -0.06 -13.33
C TYR A 11 -15.41 1.11 -12.87
N ILE A 12 -14.64 0.88 -11.81
CA ILE A 12 -13.75 1.92 -11.29
C ILE A 12 -12.51 1.96 -12.19
N THR A 13 -12.31 3.08 -12.86
CA THR A 13 -11.13 3.31 -13.70
C THR A 13 -9.92 3.71 -12.84
N PRO A 14 -8.68 3.39 -13.25
CA PRO A 14 -7.48 3.78 -12.49
C PRO A 14 -7.36 5.29 -12.23
N SER A 15 -7.95 6.13 -13.10
CA SER A 15 -8.04 7.58 -12.91
C SER A 15 -9.01 8.03 -11.81
N GLU A 16 -9.94 7.16 -11.40
CA GLU A 16 -10.93 7.45 -10.35
C GLU A 16 -10.45 7.03 -8.96
N LEU A 17 -9.33 6.30 -8.86
CA LEU A 17 -8.72 5.86 -7.60
C LEU A 17 -7.18 5.96 -7.62
N PRO A 18 -6.61 7.17 -7.77
CA PRO A 18 -5.15 7.34 -7.81
C PRO A 18 -4.42 6.87 -6.54
N ASP A 19 -5.12 6.75 -5.40
CA ASP A 19 -4.55 6.40 -4.09
C ASP A 19 -5.02 5.04 -3.53
N ALA A 20 -5.87 4.30 -4.25
CA ALA A 20 -6.64 3.19 -3.65
C ALA A 20 -6.09 1.79 -3.92
N ASP A 21 -5.03 1.64 -4.71
CA ASP A 21 -4.52 0.33 -5.11
C ASP A 21 -4.09 -0.51 -3.89
N GLY A 22 -3.41 0.12 -2.93
CA GLY A 22 -3.03 -0.53 -1.67
C GLY A 22 -4.22 -0.76 -0.73
N LEU A 23 -5.16 0.19 -0.64
CA LEU A 23 -6.28 0.13 0.31
C LEU A 23 -7.32 -0.91 -0.09
N THR A 24 -7.64 -1.01 -1.38
CA THR A 24 -8.66 -1.94 -1.89
C THR A 24 -8.20 -3.39 -1.81
N ALA A 25 -6.91 -3.66 -2.00
CA ALA A 25 -6.32 -4.99 -1.84
C ALA A 25 -6.52 -5.55 -0.41
N ILE A 26 -6.55 -4.69 0.61
CA ILE A 26 -6.72 -5.11 2.02
C ILE A 26 -8.02 -5.90 2.21
N THR A 27 -9.11 -5.48 1.56
CA THR A 27 -10.43 -6.14 1.69
C THR A 27 -10.35 -7.63 1.31
N GLN A 28 -9.66 -7.94 0.21
CA GLN A 28 -9.50 -9.31 -0.28
C GLN A 28 -8.59 -10.14 0.63
N LEU A 29 -7.51 -9.55 1.13
CA LEU A 29 -6.57 -10.22 2.03
C LEU A 29 -7.22 -10.54 3.38
N VAL A 30 -7.95 -9.58 3.95
CA VAL A 30 -8.65 -9.75 5.23
C VAL A 30 -9.79 -10.77 5.11
N HIS A 31 -10.51 -10.81 3.99
CA HIS A 31 -11.49 -11.87 3.72
C HIS A 31 -10.87 -13.29 3.75
N HIS A 32 -9.61 -13.44 3.36
CA HIS A 32 -8.87 -14.71 3.46
C HIS A 32 -8.30 -14.98 4.86
N GLY A 33 -8.58 -14.13 5.84
CA GLY A 33 -8.06 -14.26 7.21
C GLY A 33 -6.60 -13.83 7.37
N MET A 34 -6.04 -13.09 6.40
CA MET A 34 -4.68 -12.55 6.54
C MET A 34 -4.68 -11.33 7.46
N ILE A 35 -3.60 -11.20 8.24
CA ILE A 35 -3.36 -10.02 9.08
C ILE A 35 -2.70 -8.94 8.20
N PHE A 36 -3.40 -7.81 8.03
CA PHE A 36 -2.82 -6.63 7.37
C PHE A 36 -1.93 -5.85 8.34
N VAL A 37 -0.72 -5.54 7.90
CA VAL A 37 0.28 -4.77 8.66
C VAL A 37 0.59 -3.48 7.89
N PRO A 38 0.02 -2.32 8.26
CA PRO A 38 0.32 -1.04 7.63
C PRO A 38 1.70 -0.52 8.07
N ILE A 39 2.36 0.29 7.24
CA ILE A 39 3.62 0.93 7.60
C ILE A 39 3.39 2.09 8.59
N GLY A 40 2.19 2.70 8.55
CA GLY A 40 1.87 3.89 9.33
C GLY A 40 2.86 5.02 9.04
N TYR A 41 3.30 5.71 10.10
CA TYR A 41 4.37 6.71 10.03
C TYR A 41 5.70 6.19 10.59
N THR A 42 5.89 4.86 10.66
CA THR A 42 7.08 4.25 11.29
C THR A 42 8.38 4.48 10.52
N PHE A 43 8.30 4.86 9.25
CA PHE A 43 9.46 5.30 8.44
C PHE A 43 9.96 6.71 8.83
N GLY A 44 9.29 7.38 9.79
CA GLY A 44 9.79 8.61 10.41
C GLY A 44 9.82 9.80 9.46
N ALA A 45 10.90 10.57 9.50
CA ALA A 45 11.05 11.82 8.74
C ALA A 45 10.82 11.65 7.23
N GLY A 46 11.18 10.49 6.65
CA GLY A 46 10.93 10.20 5.24
C GLY A 46 9.45 10.16 4.84
N MET A 47 8.54 9.97 5.81
CA MET A 47 7.09 10.10 5.57
C MET A 47 6.65 11.56 5.40
N PHE A 48 7.35 12.50 6.05
CA PHE A 48 7.04 13.91 6.11
C PHE A 48 7.90 14.77 5.17
N GLU A 49 8.73 14.15 4.33
CA GLU A 49 9.45 14.83 3.26
C GLU A 49 8.46 15.45 2.25
N MET A 50 8.63 16.74 1.94
CA MET A 50 7.71 17.52 1.10
C MET A 50 8.41 18.27 -0.04
N GLU A 51 9.74 18.32 -0.07
CA GLU A 51 10.50 19.03 -1.10
C GLU A 51 10.57 18.25 -2.42
N LYS A 52 10.37 16.93 -2.36
CA LYS A 52 10.45 16.02 -3.50
C LYS A 52 9.15 15.27 -3.69
N VAL A 53 8.71 15.12 -4.94
CA VAL A 53 7.60 14.23 -5.30
C VAL A 53 7.99 12.80 -4.95
N LYS A 54 7.18 12.16 -4.11
CA LYS A 54 7.32 10.77 -3.67
C LYS A 54 5.97 10.07 -3.62
N GLY A 55 5.98 8.77 -3.90
CA GLY A 55 4.86 7.89 -3.66
C GLY A 55 4.78 7.39 -2.21
N GLY A 56 3.82 6.51 -1.97
CA GLY A 56 3.60 5.83 -0.70
C GLY A 56 2.71 6.60 0.27
N SER A 57 2.14 5.86 1.21
CA SER A 57 1.18 6.36 2.20
C SER A 57 1.29 5.56 3.50
N PRO A 58 0.56 5.93 4.56
CA PRO A 58 0.50 5.10 5.78
C PRO A 58 0.02 3.66 5.55
N TYR A 59 -0.64 3.38 4.42
CA TYR A 59 -1.09 2.04 4.05
C TYR A 59 0.04 1.16 3.48
N GLY A 60 1.08 1.74 2.89
CA GLY A 60 2.11 1.01 2.15
C GLY A 60 3.13 1.94 1.49
N ALA A 61 4.34 1.43 1.27
CA ALA A 61 5.29 2.06 0.38
C ALA A 61 4.75 2.07 -1.06
N GLY A 62 5.17 3.07 -1.84
CA GLY A 62 4.75 3.23 -3.22
C GLY A 62 5.68 4.17 -3.96
N THR A 63 5.56 4.19 -5.29
CA THR A 63 6.38 5.05 -6.15
C THR A 63 5.49 5.87 -7.08
N PHE A 64 5.87 7.12 -7.31
CA PHE A 64 5.25 7.93 -8.35
C PHE A 64 5.90 7.64 -9.71
N ALA A 65 5.14 7.04 -10.63
CA ALA A 65 5.68 6.61 -11.93
C ALA A 65 5.72 7.71 -13.00
N GLY A 66 5.03 8.84 -12.81
CA GLY A 66 4.90 9.89 -13.82
C GLY A 66 4.25 9.37 -15.11
N ASP A 67 4.90 9.58 -16.25
CA ASP A 67 4.52 9.04 -17.57
C ASP A 67 5.05 7.61 -17.83
N GLY A 68 5.61 6.97 -16.79
CA GLY A 68 6.27 5.67 -16.87
C GLY A 68 7.79 5.74 -17.11
N SER A 69 8.34 6.93 -17.37
CA SER A 69 9.79 7.11 -17.50
C SER A 69 10.51 7.24 -16.15
N ARG A 70 9.82 7.70 -15.10
CA ARG A 70 10.40 7.91 -13.77
C ARG A 70 10.64 6.58 -13.06
N GLN A 71 11.86 6.38 -12.59
CA GLN A 71 12.20 5.26 -11.72
C GLN A 71 11.95 5.60 -10.24
N PRO A 72 11.77 4.58 -9.37
CA PRO A 72 11.67 4.81 -7.94
C PRO A 72 12.85 5.62 -7.40
N SER A 73 12.57 6.65 -6.62
CA SER A 73 13.61 7.44 -5.97
C SER A 73 14.24 6.66 -4.81
N GLU A 74 15.42 7.09 -4.37
CA GLU A 74 16.09 6.50 -3.20
C GLU A 74 15.18 6.49 -1.96
N LEU A 75 14.45 7.60 -1.72
CA LEU A 75 13.50 7.72 -0.62
C LEU A 75 12.35 6.69 -0.70
N GLU A 76 11.83 6.42 -1.90
CA GLU A 76 10.76 5.44 -2.12
C GLU A 76 11.30 4.00 -1.92
N LEU A 77 12.53 3.73 -2.36
CA LEU A 77 13.20 2.45 -2.16
C LEU A 77 13.51 2.19 -0.67
N GLU A 78 13.96 3.21 0.06
CA GLU A 78 14.18 3.14 1.50
C GLU A 78 12.86 2.87 2.26
N GLN A 79 11.77 3.53 1.87
CA GLN A 79 10.45 3.28 2.45
C GLN A 79 10.00 1.82 2.20
N ALA A 80 10.19 1.30 0.99
CA ALA A 80 9.87 -0.08 0.65
C ALA A 80 10.72 -1.09 1.46
N PHE A 81 12.01 -0.80 1.62
CA PHE A 81 12.90 -1.62 2.44
C PHE A 81 12.51 -1.59 3.92
N HIS A 82 12.11 -0.42 4.44
CA HIS A 82 11.57 -0.27 5.79
C HIS A 82 10.29 -1.09 5.98
N GLN A 83 9.35 -1.02 5.04
CA GLN A 83 8.12 -1.83 5.08
C GLN A 83 8.44 -3.33 5.14
N GLY A 84 9.37 -3.82 4.32
CA GLY A 84 9.80 -5.22 4.31
C GLY A 84 10.37 -5.65 5.67
N LYS A 85 11.26 -4.84 6.25
CA LYS A 85 11.81 -5.08 7.60
C LYS A 85 10.73 -5.09 8.68
N TYR A 86 9.79 -4.15 8.61
CA TYR A 86 8.74 -3.98 9.60
C TYR A 86 7.79 -5.18 9.62
N ILE A 87 7.30 -5.60 8.45
CA ILE A 87 6.44 -6.78 8.32
C ILE A 87 7.18 -8.03 8.78
N ALA A 88 8.43 -8.23 8.35
CA ALA A 88 9.22 -9.40 8.75
C ALA A 88 9.41 -9.48 10.28
N ALA A 89 9.62 -8.35 10.94
CA ALA A 89 9.75 -8.30 12.40
C ALA A 89 8.44 -8.70 13.12
N ILE A 90 7.29 -8.24 12.61
CA ILE A 90 5.97 -8.62 13.15
C ILE A 90 5.69 -10.10 12.91
N THR A 91 5.90 -10.59 11.69
CA THR A 91 5.74 -12.01 11.36
C THR A 91 6.61 -12.89 12.24
N LYS A 92 7.87 -12.50 12.49
CA LYS A 92 8.77 -13.24 13.39
C LYS A 92 8.22 -13.34 14.82
N LYS A 93 7.63 -12.25 15.34
CA LYS A 93 7.00 -12.25 16.68
C LYS A 93 5.76 -13.15 16.73
N LEU A 94 4.91 -13.09 15.72
CA LEU A 94 3.69 -13.90 15.64
C LEU A 94 3.99 -15.40 15.45
N LYS A 95 5.02 -15.75 14.67
CA LYS A 95 5.46 -17.14 14.49
C LYS A 95 5.84 -17.81 15.82
N GLY A 96 6.43 -17.05 16.76
CA GLY A 96 6.82 -17.58 18.07
C GLY A 96 5.70 -17.61 19.11
N ALA A 97 4.52 -17.09 18.78
CA ALA A 97 3.33 -17.11 19.63
C ALA A 97 2.35 -18.25 19.28
N ALA A 98 2.66 -19.02 18.22
CA ALA A 98 1.92 -20.19 17.78
C ALA A 98 2.58 -21.49 18.24
#